data_AF-A0A5M3W9Z6-F1
#
_entry.id   AF-A0A5M3W9Z6-F1
#
_cell.length_a   1.000
_cell.length_b   1.000
_cell.length_c   1.000
_cell.angle_alpha   90.00
_cell.angle_beta   90.00
_cell.angle_gamma   90.00
#
_symmetry.space_group_name_H-M   'P 1'
#
loop_
_entity.id
_entity.type
_entity.pdbx_description
1 polymer ?
#
loop_
_entity_poly.entity_id
_entity_poly.type
_entity_poly.pdbx_seq_one_letter_code
_entity_poly.pdbx_strand_id
1 'polypeptide(L)'
;MIEFDDTADLGVLHTRRGRLDLALAHHAGSAAIAGGLGDHRLRAIALGGVGEVLHLQGRPAEAVERLTEALSLLDGDAESIAPLNTLALAYRDLGHLDDALRTARAAVGRAAGAATLTTLATILLRLGDPGTALAHATDAQRLATAAHERIEASLTLTAIHTSLAQYDRAHPHARQALTLSEPGYRLLHGNAMTALATLHHCAGRPAEAHLHATRALQIHQETGHLPGEAQTHLILAHTAPGEFRAFHLRAAFTLFAQLGANFRA
;
A
#
# COMPACT_ATOMS: atom_id res chain seq x y z
N MET A 1 19.21 21.66 10.03
CA MET A 1 19.58 20.40 9.36
C MET A 1 19.33 19.22 10.29
N ILE A 2 19.96 19.16 11.48
CA ILE A 2 19.74 18.09 12.49
C ILE A 2 18.25 17.89 12.83
N GLU A 3 17.50 18.97 13.09
CA GLU A 3 16.06 18.90 13.42
C GLU A 3 15.16 18.43 12.26
N PHE A 4 15.59 18.62 11.01
CA PHE A 4 14.88 18.14 9.83
C PHE A 4 15.10 16.63 9.63
N ASP A 5 16.35 16.17 9.72
CA ASP A 5 16.69 14.76 9.53
C ASP A 5 16.04 13.90 10.63
N ASP A 6 16.08 14.37 11.88
CA ASP A 6 15.43 13.69 13.01
C ASP A 6 13.91 13.56 12.82
N THR A 7 13.24 14.58 12.29
CA THR A 7 11.78 14.55 12.10
C THR A 7 11.36 13.69 10.90
N ALA A 8 12.13 13.70 9.81
CA ALA A 8 11.86 12.85 8.65
C ALA A 8 12.07 11.36 8.95
N ASP A 9 13.16 11.01 9.66
CA ASP A 9 13.47 9.63 10.05
C ASP A 9 12.45 9.06 11.04
N LEU A 10 11.98 9.89 11.97
CA LEU A 10 10.87 9.51 12.86
C LEU A 10 9.57 9.25 12.08
N GLY A 11 9.28 10.04 11.05
CA GLY A 11 8.15 9.80 10.14
C GLY A 11 8.20 8.40 9.53
N VAL A 12 9.33 8.02 8.92
CA VAL A 12 9.53 6.68 8.33
C VAL A 12 9.40 5.57 9.38
N LEU A 13 9.99 5.75 10.56
CA LEU A 13 9.90 4.78 11.64
C LEU A 13 8.44 4.59 12.12
N HIS A 14 7.69 5.68 12.24
CA HIS A 14 6.28 5.64 12.62
C HIS A 14 5.42 4.97 11.55
N THR A 15 5.68 5.21 10.26
CA THR A 15 5.03 4.51 9.14
C THR A 15 5.23 3.00 9.23
N ARG A 16 6.47 2.54 9.45
CA ARG A 16 6.77 1.09 9.60
C ARG A 16 6.05 0.46 10.78
N ARG A 17 5.96 1.19 11.89
CA ARG A 17 5.22 0.77 13.10
C ARG A 17 3.70 0.88 12.95
N GLY A 18 3.20 1.41 11.84
CA GLY A 18 1.78 1.62 11.59
C GLY A 18 1.16 2.74 12.45
N ARG A 19 1.97 3.67 12.98
CA ARG A 19 1.48 4.83 13.73
C ARG A 19 1.25 6.00 12.76
N LEU A 20 0.26 5.85 11.89
CA LEU A 20 0.07 6.73 10.73
C LEU A 20 -0.17 8.20 11.13
N ASP A 21 -0.93 8.47 12.18
CA ASP A 21 -1.17 9.86 12.63
C ASP A 21 0.11 10.56 13.09
N LEU A 22 0.97 9.84 13.83
CA LEU A 22 2.27 10.37 14.25
C LEU A 22 3.22 10.54 13.05
N ALA A 23 3.23 9.58 12.13
CA ALA A 23 4.02 9.68 10.91
C ALA A 23 3.63 10.91 10.09
N LEU A 24 2.32 11.16 9.94
CA LEU A 24 1.79 12.33 9.25
C LEU A 24 2.24 13.63 9.93
N ALA A 25 2.12 13.71 11.26
CA ALA A 25 2.54 14.89 12.02
C ALA A 25 4.04 15.18 11.83
N HIS A 26 4.89 14.15 11.88
CA HIS A 26 6.33 14.29 11.69
C HIS A 26 6.70 14.73 10.27
N HIS A 27 6.14 14.11 9.23
CA HIS A 27 6.39 14.51 7.85
C HIS A 27 5.85 15.92 7.54
N ALA A 28 4.68 16.28 8.07
CA ALA A 28 4.11 17.62 7.90
C ALA A 28 4.95 18.69 8.61
N GLY A 29 5.43 18.41 9.83
CA GLY A 29 6.37 19.29 10.54
C GLY A 29 7.68 19.48 9.77
N SER A 30 8.25 18.38 9.25
CA SER A 30 9.45 18.39 8.41
C SER A 30 9.25 19.25 7.14
N ALA A 31 8.09 19.12 6.49
CA ALA A 31 7.74 19.95 5.32
C ALA A 31 7.61 21.45 5.66
N ALA A 32 7.04 21.77 6.82
CA ALA A 32 6.92 23.16 7.29
C ALA A 32 8.30 23.77 7.61
N ILE A 33 9.18 23.01 8.27
CA ILE A 33 10.56 23.43 8.56
C ILE A 33 11.31 23.70 7.24
N ALA A 34 11.29 22.76 6.31
CA ALA A 34 11.96 22.93 5.01
C ALA A 34 11.38 24.12 4.21
N GLY A 35 10.07 24.35 4.30
CA GLY A 35 9.41 25.53 3.74
C GLY A 35 9.90 26.85 4.36
N GLY A 36 10.08 26.90 5.68
CA GLY A 36 10.64 28.06 6.37
C GLY A 36 12.12 28.32 6.05
N LEU A 37 12.86 27.27 5.69
CA LEU A 37 14.24 27.35 5.23
C LEU A 37 14.37 27.70 3.73
N GLY A 38 13.28 27.65 2.97
CA GLY A 38 13.30 27.82 1.52
C GLY A 38 13.95 26.65 0.76
N ASP A 39 14.10 25.49 1.40
CA ASP A 39 14.71 24.31 0.77
C ASP A 39 13.64 23.48 0.05
N HIS A 40 13.52 23.70 -1.26
CA HIS A 40 12.54 23.03 -2.11
C HIS A 40 12.74 21.51 -2.18
N ARG A 41 14.00 21.04 -2.17
CA ARG A 41 14.31 19.60 -2.24
C ARG A 41 13.91 18.89 -0.96
N LEU A 42 14.28 19.43 0.20
CA LEU A 42 13.90 18.85 1.49
C LEU A 42 12.38 18.90 1.69
N ARG A 43 11.73 19.99 1.27
CA ARG A 43 10.28 20.12 1.31
C ARG A 43 9.60 19.07 0.42
N ALA A 44 10.12 18.82 -0.79
CA ALA A 44 9.60 17.78 -1.67
C ALA A 44 9.71 16.38 -1.07
N ILE A 45 10.84 16.04 -0.43
CA ILE A 45 11.03 14.76 0.26
C ILE A 45 9.99 14.60 1.38
N ALA A 46 9.84 15.62 2.23
CA ALA A 46 8.89 15.57 3.33
C ALA A 46 7.43 15.48 2.85
N LEU A 47 7.06 16.23 1.80
CA LEU A 47 5.74 16.13 1.16
C LEU A 47 5.50 14.75 0.51
N GLY A 48 6.55 14.11 0.00
CA GLY A 48 6.50 12.72 -0.44
C GLY A 48 6.07 11.77 0.69
N GLY A 49 6.66 11.91 1.87
CA GLY A 49 6.28 11.17 3.07
C GLY A 49 4.87 11.49 3.56
N VAL A 50 4.45 12.76 3.51
CA VAL A 50 3.05 13.15 3.78
C VAL A 50 2.10 12.42 2.82
N GLY A 51 2.40 12.45 1.52
CA GLY A 51 1.61 11.77 0.49
C GLY A 51 1.52 10.26 0.69
N GLU A 52 2.61 9.60 1.07
CA GLU A 52 2.64 8.18 1.42
C GLU A 52 1.72 7.86 2.59
N VAL A 53 1.83 8.62 3.69
CA VAL A 53 1.00 8.39 4.87
C VAL A 53 -0.47 8.67 4.59
N LEU A 54 -0.80 9.72 3.83
CA LEU A 54 -2.18 10.00 3.41
C LEU A 54 -2.75 8.85 2.57
N HIS A 55 -1.96 8.30 1.65
CA HIS A 55 -2.36 7.14 0.87
C HIS A 55 -2.63 5.92 1.77
N LEU A 56 -1.73 5.63 2.73
CA LEU A 56 -1.92 4.55 3.71
C LEU A 56 -3.12 4.77 4.62
N GLN A 57 -3.47 6.01 4.98
CA GLN A 57 -4.67 6.34 5.73
C GLN A 57 -5.96 6.25 4.89
N GLY A 58 -5.86 5.96 3.59
CA GLY A 58 -7.03 5.90 2.72
C GLY A 58 -7.52 7.27 2.26
N ARG A 59 -6.64 8.27 2.18
CA ARG A 59 -6.92 9.62 1.69
C ARG A 59 -6.21 9.85 0.34
N PRO A 60 -6.49 9.03 -0.70
CA PRO A 60 -5.70 9.05 -1.93
C PRO A 60 -5.83 10.36 -2.72
N ALA A 61 -6.98 11.05 -2.64
CA ALA A 61 -7.15 12.36 -3.27
C ALA A 61 -6.19 13.41 -2.69
N GLU A 62 -6.10 13.48 -1.36
CA GLU A 62 -5.17 14.40 -0.69
C GLU A 62 -3.71 13.96 -0.91
N ALA A 63 -3.45 12.66 -0.99
CA ALA A 63 -2.13 12.15 -1.36
C ALA A 63 -1.72 12.64 -2.75
N VAL A 64 -2.61 12.56 -3.76
CA VAL A 64 -2.35 13.08 -5.11
C VAL A 64 -1.95 14.56 -5.07
N GLU A 65 -2.66 15.38 -4.30
CA GLU A 65 -2.32 16.81 -4.19
C GLU A 65 -0.91 17.03 -3.62
N ARG A 66 -0.59 16.40 -2.48
CA ARG A 66 0.72 16.57 -1.83
C ARG A 66 1.88 16.00 -2.66
N LEU A 67 1.65 14.88 -3.34
CA LEU A 67 2.64 14.26 -4.22
C LEU A 67 2.86 15.07 -5.50
N THR A 68 1.81 15.68 -6.05
CA THR A 68 1.92 16.59 -7.19
C THR A 68 2.68 17.84 -6.80
N GLU A 69 2.42 18.40 -5.62
CA GLU A 69 3.20 19.51 -5.06
C GLU A 69 4.67 19.11 -4.90
N ALA A 70 4.96 17.96 -4.28
CA ALA A 70 6.32 17.44 -4.13
C ALA A 70 7.05 17.33 -5.47
N LEU A 71 6.40 16.79 -6.50
CA LEU A 71 6.98 16.63 -7.84
C LEU A 71 7.21 17.97 -8.53
N SER A 72 6.33 18.96 -8.33
CA SER A 72 6.52 20.30 -8.88
C SER A 72 7.72 21.03 -8.29
N LEU A 73 8.00 20.82 -7.01
CA LEU A 73 9.14 21.42 -6.30
C LEU A 73 10.50 20.84 -6.72
N LEU A 74 10.48 19.68 -7.40
CA LEU A 74 11.69 19.03 -7.87
C LEU A 74 12.12 19.51 -9.26
N ASP A 75 11.36 20.39 -9.94
CA ASP A 75 11.73 21.03 -11.23
C ASP A 75 12.35 20.08 -12.28
N GLY A 76 11.88 18.83 -12.32
CA GLY A 76 12.39 17.81 -13.25
C GLY A 76 13.65 17.08 -12.80
N ASP A 77 14.10 17.23 -11.55
CA ASP A 77 15.13 16.40 -10.91
C ASP A 77 14.70 14.92 -11.00
N ALA A 78 15.32 14.23 -11.95
CA ALA A 78 14.88 12.92 -12.43
C ALA A 78 15.16 11.78 -11.44
N GLU A 79 15.83 12.08 -10.32
CA GLU A 79 16.28 11.09 -9.35
C GLU A 79 15.19 10.68 -8.33
N SER A 80 14.18 11.52 -8.08
CA SER A 80 13.17 11.22 -7.06
C SER A 80 12.04 10.34 -7.61
N ILE A 81 12.09 9.06 -7.26
CA ILE A 81 11.16 8.03 -7.75
C ILE A 81 10.03 7.76 -6.74
N ALA A 82 10.30 7.94 -5.44
CA ALA A 82 9.35 7.58 -4.38
C ALA A 82 7.99 8.30 -4.51
N PRO A 83 7.92 9.63 -4.77
CA PRO A 83 6.64 10.30 -4.95
C PRO A 83 5.87 9.81 -6.18
N LEU A 84 6.55 9.41 -7.26
CA LEU A 84 5.91 8.86 -8.46
C LEU A 84 5.25 7.50 -8.19
N ASN A 85 5.90 6.63 -7.41
CA ASN A 85 5.33 5.33 -7.05
C ASN A 85 4.05 5.50 -6.24
N THR A 86 4.10 6.30 -5.19
CA THR A 86 2.93 6.58 -4.34
C THR A 86 1.82 7.27 -5.14
N LEU A 87 2.16 8.17 -6.07
CA LEU A 87 1.18 8.85 -6.90
C LEU A 87 0.46 7.85 -7.83
N ALA A 88 1.20 6.91 -8.42
CA ALA A 88 0.62 5.85 -9.23
C ALA A 88 -0.31 4.94 -8.42
N LEU A 89 0.05 4.60 -7.17
CA LEU A 89 -0.81 3.84 -6.25
C LEU A 89 -2.07 4.64 -5.87
N ALA A 90 -1.94 5.94 -5.60
CA ALA A 90 -3.07 6.80 -5.28
C ALA A 90 -4.04 6.94 -6.48
N TYR A 91 -3.54 7.08 -7.71
CA TYR A 91 -4.37 7.03 -8.90
C TYR A 91 -5.06 5.68 -9.10
N ARG A 92 -4.35 4.57 -8.84
CA ARG A 92 -4.93 3.22 -8.89
C ARG A 92 -6.11 3.08 -7.93
N ASP A 93 -5.96 3.59 -6.72
CA ASP A 93 -6.95 3.51 -5.64
C ASP A 93 -8.15 4.43 -5.89
N LEU A 94 -7.93 5.56 -6.58
CA LEU A 94 -8.99 6.42 -7.12
C LEU A 94 -9.66 5.84 -8.38
N GLY A 95 -9.17 4.73 -8.93
CA GLY A 95 -9.68 4.12 -10.17
C GLY A 95 -9.26 4.85 -11.45
N HIS A 96 -8.34 5.82 -11.37
CA HIS A 96 -7.77 6.51 -12.53
C HIS A 96 -6.65 5.65 -13.14
N LEU A 97 -7.02 4.50 -13.70
CA LEU A 97 -6.06 3.46 -14.08
C LEU A 97 -5.10 3.89 -15.22
N ASP A 98 -5.55 4.76 -16.13
CA ASP A 98 -4.70 5.30 -17.20
C ASP A 98 -3.61 6.21 -16.64
N ASP A 99 -3.96 7.09 -15.70
CA ASP A 99 -3.01 7.96 -15.00
C ASP A 99 -2.05 7.15 -14.12
N ALA A 100 -2.56 6.12 -13.44
CA ALA A 100 -1.76 5.20 -12.66
C ALA A 100 -0.71 4.50 -13.54
N LEU A 101 -1.13 3.93 -14.67
CA LEU A 101 -0.25 3.21 -15.59
C LEU A 101 0.81 4.14 -16.20
N ARG A 102 0.40 5.33 -16.65
CA ARG A 102 1.32 6.35 -17.20
C ARG A 102 2.36 6.76 -16.16
N THR A 103 1.94 7.01 -14.93
CA THR A 103 2.82 7.42 -13.82
C THR A 103 3.77 6.29 -13.42
N ALA A 104 3.28 5.06 -13.30
CA ALA A 104 4.11 3.89 -12.99
C ALA A 104 5.15 3.61 -14.09
N ARG A 105 4.78 3.72 -15.37
CA ARG A 105 5.74 3.60 -16.48
C ARG A 105 6.80 4.70 -16.46
N ALA A 106 6.41 5.93 -16.11
CA ALA A 106 7.35 7.03 -15.95
C ALA A 106 8.32 6.83 -14.77
N ALA A 107 7.89 6.14 -13.71
CA ALA A 107 8.76 5.75 -12.60
C ALA A 107 9.74 4.64 -13.01
N VAL A 108 9.25 3.59 -13.69
CA VAL A 108 10.09 2.50 -14.21
C VAL A 108 11.11 3.00 -15.24
N GLY A 109 10.71 3.93 -16.11
CA GLY A 109 11.62 4.55 -17.10
C GLY A 109 12.73 5.39 -16.47
N ARG A 110 12.54 5.88 -15.24
CA ARG A 110 13.58 6.58 -14.46
C ARG A 110 14.50 5.59 -13.75
N ALA A 111 13.94 4.66 -12.99
CA ALA A 111 14.67 3.48 -12.56
C ALA A 111 13.76 2.27 -12.33
N ALA A 112 14.13 1.14 -12.94
CA ALA A 112 13.50 -0.14 -12.70
C ALA A 112 14.07 -0.75 -11.41
N GLY A 113 13.36 -0.57 -10.31
CA GLY A 113 13.66 -1.14 -8.99
C GLY A 113 12.50 -1.97 -8.45
N ALA A 114 12.70 -2.64 -7.32
CA ALA A 114 11.69 -3.53 -6.75
C ALA A 114 10.36 -2.81 -6.48
N ALA A 115 10.39 -1.61 -5.90
CA ALA A 115 9.18 -0.84 -5.60
C ALA A 115 8.44 -0.35 -6.86
N THR A 116 9.16 0.11 -7.88
CA THR A 116 8.53 0.62 -9.13
C THR A 116 7.89 -0.52 -9.91
N LEU A 117 8.56 -1.66 -10.01
CA LEU A 117 8.04 -2.86 -10.67
C LEU A 117 6.87 -3.49 -9.91
N THR A 118 6.92 -3.49 -8.58
CA THR A 118 5.79 -3.92 -7.74
C THR A 118 4.57 -3.04 -7.98
N THR A 119 4.76 -1.71 -7.95
CA THR A 119 3.68 -0.75 -8.23
C THR A 119 3.05 -0.99 -9.59
N LEU A 120 3.88 -1.10 -10.64
CA LEU A 120 3.41 -1.40 -12.00
C LEU A 120 2.65 -2.73 -12.07
N ALA A 121 3.15 -3.78 -11.42
CA ALA A 121 2.48 -5.09 -11.39
C ALA A 121 1.09 -5.01 -10.74
N THR A 122 0.92 -4.25 -9.65
CA THR A 122 -0.41 -4.09 -9.03
C THR A 122 -1.40 -3.36 -9.94
N ILE A 123 -0.93 -2.38 -10.72
CA ILE A 123 -1.77 -1.62 -11.67
C ILE A 123 -2.16 -2.50 -12.85
N LEU A 124 -1.21 -3.25 -13.41
CA LEU A 124 -1.47 -4.20 -14.50
C LEU A 124 -2.45 -5.30 -14.09
N LEU A 125 -2.37 -5.77 -12.84
CA LEU A 125 -3.34 -6.72 -12.31
C LEU A 125 -4.76 -6.11 -12.28
N ARG A 126 -4.91 -4.85 -11.85
CA ARG A 126 -6.21 -4.14 -11.86
C ARG A 126 -6.73 -3.87 -13.28
N LEU A 127 -5.83 -3.74 -14.26
CA LEU A 127 -6.17 -3.63 -15.67
C LEU A 127 -6.54 -4.97 -16.34
N GLY A 128 -6.45 -6.10 -15.60
CA GLY A 128 -6.77 -7.41 -16.13
C GLY A 128 -5.64 -8.05 -16.96
N ASP A 129 -4.39 -7.63 -16.77
CA ASP A 129 -3.21 -8.23 -17.38
C ASP A 129 -2.33 -8.95 -16.32
N PRO A 130 -2.78 -10.11 -15.80
CA PRO A 130 -2.05 -10.85 -14.78
C PRO A 130 -0.75 -11.46 -15.32
N GLY A 131 -0.62 -11.65 -16.64
CA GLY A 131 0.59 -12.20 -17.26
C GLY A 131 1.77 -11.23 -17.19
N THR A 132 1.56 -10.00 -17.64
CA THR A 132 2.58 -8.95 -17.55
C THR A 132 2.82 -8.53 -16.10
N ALA A 133 1.77 -8.50 -15.27
CA ALA A 133 1.89 -8.26 -13.84
C ALA A 133 2.82 -9.31 -13.17
N LEU A 134 2.67 -10.60 -13.50
CA LEU A 134 3.49 -11.66 -12.93
C LEU A 134 4.97 -11.50 -13.30
N ALA A 135 5.27 -11.12 -14.55
CA ALA A 135 6.63 -10.88 -14.99
C ALA A 135 7.29 -9.76 -14.17
N HIS A 136 6.63 -8.60 -14.06
CA HIS A 136 7.17 -7.48 -13.28
C HIS A 136 7.25 -7.77 -11.78
N ALA A 137 6.28 -8.48 -11.20
CA ALA A 137 6.33 -8.86 -9.78
C ALA A 137 7.47 -9.86 -9.48
N THR A 138 7.76 -10.76 -10.42
CA THR A 138 8.88 -11.71 -10.33
C THR A 138 10.22 -10.97 -10.42
N ASP A 139 10.34 -10.01 -11.34
CA ASP A 139 11.52 -9.15 -11.44
C ASP A 139 11.70 -8.29 -10.18
N ALA A 140 10.61 -7.74 -9.65
CA ALA A 140 10.61 -7.00 -8.39
C ALA A 140 11.12 -7.85 -7.24
N GLN A 141 10.64 -9.10 -7.10
CA GLN A 141 11.09 -10.03 -6.07
C GLN A 141 12.58 -10.31 -6.16
N ARG A 142 13.12 -10.46 -7.37
CA ARG A 142 14.55 -10.69 -7.62
C ARG A 142 15.42 -9.48 -7.28
N LEU A 143 14.91 -8.27 -7.52
CA LEU A 143 15.61 -7.02 -7.22
C LEU A 143 15.46 -6.56 -5.77
N ALA A 144 14.51 -7.11 -5.02
CA ALA A 144 14.21 -6.69 -3.66
C ALA A 144 15.37 -6.97 -2.69
N THR A 145 15.95 -5.91 -2.14
CA THR A 145 17.07 -5.98 -1.19
C THR A 145 16.64 -5.67 0.23
N ALA A 146 15.64 -4.79 0.39
CA ALA A 146 15.07 -4.44 1.68
C ALA A 146 13.96 -5.41 2.11
N ALA A 147 13.73 -5.54 3.42
CA ALA A 147 12.66 -6.40 3.94
C ALA A 147 11.27 -5.94 3.48
N HIS A 148 10.99 -4.63 3.49
CA HIS A 148 9.71 -4.09 3.00
C HIS A 148 9.45 -4.42 1.53
N GLU A 149 10.47 -4.29 0.65
CA GLU A 149 10.35 -4.60 -0.78
C GLU A 149 10.02 -6.08 -0.99
N ARG A 150 10.66 -6.98 -0.23
CA ARG A 150 10.40 -8.41 -0.30
C ARG A 150 8.99 -8.77 0.19
N ILE A 151 8.48 -8.04 1.18
CA ILE A 151 7.10 -8.21 1.67
C ILE A 151 6.13 -7.76 0.57
N GLU A 152 6.26 -6.56 0.04
CA GLU A 152 5.37 -6.01 -0.98
C GLU A 152 5.35 -6.82 -2.28
N ALA A 153 6.52 -7.27 -2.75
CA ALA A 153 6.62 -8.16 -3.90
C ALA A 153 5.92 -9.51 -3.63
N SER A 154 6.11 -10.09 -2.44
CA SER A 154 5.43 -11.33 -2.03
C SER A 154 3.91 -11.17 -1.93
N LEU A 155 3.42 -10.04 -1.42
CA LEU A 155 1.98 -9.73 -1.39
C LEU A 155 1.41 -9.61 -2.80
N THR A 156 2.14 -8.96 -3.70
CA THR A 156 1.73 -8.78 -5.10
C THR A 156 1.67 -10.12 -5.83
N LEU A 157 2.67 -10.98 -5.67
CA LEU A 157 2.66 -12.35 -6.23
C LEU A 157 1.53 -13.20 -5.64
N THR A 158 1.23 -13.04 -4.36
CA THR A 158 0.07 -13.68 -3.72
C THR A 158 -1.23 -13.27 -4.41
N ALA A 159 -1.43 -11.97 -4.62
CA ALA A 159 -2.62 -11.44 -5.28
C ALA A 159 -2.75 -11.94 -6.73
N ILE A 160 -1.66 -11.91 -7.50
CA ILE A 160 -1.61 -12.39 -8.88
C ILE A 160 -1.95 -13.88 -8.94
N HIS A 161 -1.26 -14.73 -8.19
CA HIS A 161 -1.53 -16.17 -8.20
C HIS A 161 -2.93 -16.51 -7.68
N THR A 162 -3.45 -15.77 -6.69
CA THR A 162 -4.83 -15.95 -6.22
C THR A 162 -5.84 -15.60 -7.31
N SER A 163 -5.64 -14.50 -8.06
CA SER A 163 -6.52 -14.11 -9.19
C SER A 163 -6.53 -15.14 -10.32
N LEU A 164 -5.44 -15.90 -10.48
CA LEU A 164 -5.29 -16.98 -11.44
C LEU A 164 -5.76 -18.34 -10.90
N ALA A 165 -6.35 -18.40 -9.70
CA ALA A 165 -6.71 -19.62 -8.97
C ALA A 165 -5.54 -20.59 -8.73
N GLN A 166 -4.30 -20.09 -8.72
CA GLN A 166 -3.06 -20.85 -8.49
C GLN A 166 -2.71 -20.85 -7.00
N TYR A 167 -3.59 -21.42 -6.18
CA TYR A 167 -3.50 -21.30 -4.71
C TYR A 167 -2.24 -21.92 -4.12
N ASP A 168 -1.75 -23.02 -4.68
CA ASP A 168 -0.50 -23.68 -4.25
C ASP A 168 0.73 -22.80 -4.47
N ARG A 169 0.70 -21.97 -5.52
CA ARG A 169 1.76 -20.99 -5.80
C ARG A 169 1.61 -19.73 -4.94
N ALA A 170 0.38 -19.30 -4.66
CA ALA A 170 0.11 -18.12 -3.83
C ALA A 170 0.52 -18.32 -2.37
N HIS A 171 0.28 -19.51 -1.81
CA HIS A 171 0.49 -19.78 -0.38
C HIS A 171 1.92 -19.52 0.14
N PRO A 172 3.01 -19.99 -0.51
CA PRO A 172 4.36 -19.72 -0.03
C PRO A 172 4.70 -18.22 -0.02
N HIS A 173 4.25 -17.45 -1.02
CA HIS A 173 4.45 -16.00 -1.04
C HIS A 173 3.70 -15.30 0.11
N ALA A 174 2.46 -15.71 0.37
CA ALA A 174 1.64 -15.14 1.45
C ALA A 174 2.28 -15.43 2.83
N ARG A 175 2.78 -16.65 3.04
CA ARG A 175 3.52 -17.03 4.25
C ARG A 175 4.82 -16.27 4.40
N GLN A 176 5.57 -16.09 3.31
CA GLN A 176 6.82 -15.33 3.33
C GLN A 176 6.56 -13.87 3.73
N ALA A 177 5.56 -13.22 3.16
CA ALA A 177 5.15 -11.86 3.54
C ALA A 177 4.76 -11.78 5.02
N LEU A 178 4.04 -12.79 5.54
CA LEU A 178 3.64 -12.85 6.94
C LEU A 178 4.86 -12.95 7.88
N THR A 179 5.78 -13.87 7.60
CA THR A 179 6.99 -14.06 8.43
C THR A 179 7.93 -12.86 8.38
N LEU A 180 8.13 -12.26 7.20
CA LEU A 180 9.03 -11.11 7.07
C LEU A 180 8.47 -9.83 7.72
N SER A 181 7.15 -9.70 7.82
CA SER A 181 6.50 -8.51 8.38
C SER A 181 6.38 -8.53 9.90
N GLU A 182 6.36 -9.70 10.52
CA GLU A 182 6.20 -9.91 11.96
C GLU A 182 7.17 -9.07 12.84
N PRO A 183 8.49 -8.98 12.56
CA PRO A 183 9.44 -8.35 13.47
C PRO A 183 9.46 -6.81 13.44
N GLY A 184 8.55 -6.13 12.74
CA GLY A 184 8.54 -4.66 12.78
C GLY A 184 7.74 -3.91 11.72
N TYR A 185 6.99 -4.60 10.85
CA TYR A 185 6.16 -3.97 9.83
C TYR A 185 4.68 -4.21 10.12
N ARG A 186 4.15 -3.52 11.13
CA ARG A 186 2.79 -3.81 11.67
C ARG A 186 1.72 -3.70 10.60
N LEU A 187 1.74 -2.63 9.80
CA LEU A 187 0.80 -2.42 8.70
C LEU A 187 0.93 -3.52 7.63
N LEU A 188 2.16 -3.81 7.18
CA LEU A 188 2.37 -4.88 6.18
C LEU A 188 2.02 -6.27 6.72
N HIS A 189 2.12 -6.49 8.03
CA HIS A 189 1.67 -7.72 8.68
C HIS A 189 0.14 -7.86 8.62
N GLY A 190 -0.60 -6.76 8.80
CA GLY A 190 -2.04 -6.71 8.54
C GLY A 190 -2.38 -7.03 7.09
N ASN A 191 -1.63 -6.47 6.14
CA ASN A 191 -1.79 -6.77 4.70
C ASN A 191 -1.50 -8.24 4.38
N ALA A 192 -0.46 -8.83 4.97
CA ALA A 192 -0.15 -10.25 4.80
C ALA A 192 -1.24 -11.18 5.36
N MET A 193 -1.80 -10.86 6.53
CA MET A 193 -2.95 -11.59 7.08
C MET A 193 -4.19 -11.44 6.19
N THR A 194 -4.43 -10.25 5.64
CA THR A 194 -5.55 -10.00 4.70
C THR A 194 -5.37 -10.83 3.42
N ALA A 195 -4.17 -10.84 2.84
CA ALA A 195 -3.85 -11.61 1.64
C ALA A 195 -4.00 -13.13 1.87
N LEU A 196 -3.56 -13.63 3.03
CA LEU A 196 -3.80 -15.02 3.43
C LEU A 196 -5.30 -15.31 3.57
N ALA A 197 -6.06 -14.41 4.19
CA ALA A 197 -7.49 -14.58 4.34
C ALA A 197 -8.22 -14.64 2.99
N THR A 198 -7.87 -13.75 2.05
CA THR A 198 -8.38 -13.78 0.67
C THR A 198 -8.02 -15.10 -0.01
N LEU A 199 -6.76 -15.53 0.07
CA LEU A 199 -6.30 -16.79 -0.51
C LEU A 199 -7.07 -17.99 0.05
N HIS A 200 -7.23 -18.07 1.37
CA HIS A 200 -7.99 -19.14 2.01
C HIS A 200 -9.47 -19.12 1.61
N HIS A 201 -10.07 -17.93 1.51
CA HIS A 201 -11.45 -17.78 1.06
C HIS A 201 -11.63 -18.30 -0.37
N CYS A 202 -10.78 -17.85 -1.32
CA CYS A 202 -10.83 -18.32 -2.71
C CYS A 202 -10.53 -19.82 -2.85
N ALA A 203 -9.69 -20.37 -1.98
CA ALA A 203 -9.39 -21.81 -1.93
C ALA A 203 -10.47 -22.66 -1.22
N GLY A 204 -11.63 -22.09 -0.85
CA GLY A 204 -12.71 -22.84 -0.21
C GLY A 204 -12.44 -23.23 1.24
N ARG A 205 -11.56 -22.49 1.94
CA ARG A 205 -11.17 -22.70 3.34
C ARG A 205 -11.66 -21.56 4.23
N PRO A 206 -12.98 -21.47 4.50
CA PRO A 206 -13.57 -20.31 5.16
C PRO A 206 -13.17 -20.17 6.64
N ALA A 207 -12.86 -21.26 7.34
CA ALA A 207 -12.45 -21.21 8.74
C ALA A 207 -11.07 -20.55 8.91
N GLU A 208 -10.09 -20.97 8.10
CA GLU A 208 -8.76 -20.34 8.08
C GLU A 208 -8.84 -18.89 7.59
N ALA A 209 -9.68 -18.63 6.58
CA ALA A 209 -9.90 -17.28 6.09
C ALA A 209 -10.45 -16.35 7.19
N HIS A 210 -11.46 -16.83 7.94
CA HIS A 210 -12.04 -16.08 9.06
C HIS A 210 -11.00 -15.79 10.15
N LEU A 211 -10.19 -16.79 10.53
CA LEU A 211 -9.15 -16.64 11.54
C LEU A 211 -8.13 -15.55 11.16
N HIS A 212 -7.63 -15.58 9.92
CA HIS A 212 -6.68 -14.59 9.43
C HIS A 212 -7.32 -13.20 9.27
N ALA A 213 -8.56 -13.12 8.78
CA ALA A 213 -9.27 -11.86 8.61
C ALA A 213 -9.56 -11.18 9.95
N THR A 214 -9.98 -11.92 10.98
CA THR A 214 -10.24 -11.35 12.32
C THR A 214 -8.96 -10.74 12.92
N ARG A 215 -7.82 -11.41 12.75
CA ARG A 215 -6.52 -10.87 13.18
C ARG A 215 -6.10 -9.66 12.36
N ALA A 216 -6.25 -9.71 11.04
CA ALA A 216 -5.95 -8.59 10.15
C ALA A 216 -6.77 -7.34 10.52
N LEU A 217 -8.06 -7.52 10.84
CA LEU A 217 -8.96 -6.43 11.17
C LEU A 217 -8.47 -5.64 12.39
N GLN A 218 -8.08 -6.36 13.45
CA GLN A 218 -7.52 -5.73 14.64
C GLN A 218 -6.28 -4.88 14.30
N ILE A 219 -5.40 -5.39 13.43
CA ILE A 219 -4.19 -4.67 13.02
C ILE A 219 -4.53 -3.40 12.25
N HIS A 220 -5.46 -3.47 11.30
CA HIS A 220 -5.85 -2.32 10.50
C HIS A 220 -6.49 -1.23 11.35
N GLN A 221 -7.31 -1.62 12.34
CA GLN A 221 -7.89 -0.69 13.31
C GLN A 221 -6.83 -0.05 14.22
N GLU A 222 -5.86 -0.82 14.70
CA GLU A 222 -4.74 -0.31 15.50
C GLU A 222 -3.85 0.67 14.70
N THR A 223 -3.72 0.46 13.40
CA THR A 223 -2.83 1.26 12.54
C THR A 223 -3.53 2.42 11.83
N GLY A 224 -4.86 2.44 11.81
CA GLY A 224 -5.64 3.40 11.02
C GLY A 224 -5.57 3.15 9.51
N HIS A 225 -5.21 1.93 9.07
CA HIS A 225 -5.13 1.57 7.66
C HIS A 225 -6.53 1.25 7.10
N LEU A 226 -7.30 2.31 6.80
CA LEU A 226 -8.70 2.20 6.37
C LEU A 226 -8.92 1.32 5.12
N PRO A 227 -8.06 1.36 4.07
CA PRO A 227 -8.21 0.46 2.92
C PRO A 227 -8.14 -1.02 3.30
N GLY A 228 -7.17 -1.39 4.14
CA GLY A 228 -7.02 -2.75 4.65
C GLY A 228 -8.19 -3.17 5.54
N GLU A 229 -8.70 -2.25 6.36
CA GLU A 229 -9.89 -2.47 7.19
C GLU A 229 -11.12 -2.79 6.33
N ALA A 230 -11.38 -1.97 5.31
CA ALA A 230 -12.51 -2.15 4.40
C ALA A 230 -12.44 -3.49 3.66
N GLN A 231 -11.27 -3.82 3.11
CA GLN A 231 -11.04 -5.09 2.43
C GLN A 231 -11.22 -6.29 3.37
N THR A 232 -10.72 -6.19 4.61
CA THR A 232 -10.83 -7.26 5.59
C THR A 232 -12.27 -7.48 6.02
N HIS A 233 -13.06 -6.42 6.18
CA HIS A 233 -14.49 -6.53 6.42
C HIS A 233 -15.23 -7.25 5.29
N LEU A 234 -14.86 -7.05 4.02
CA LEU A 234 -15.44 -7.85 2.94
C LEU A 234 -15.13 -9.35 3.10
N ILE A 235 -13.90 -9.71 3.45
CA ILE A 235 -13.53 -11.12 3.64
C ILE A 235 -14.31 -11.71 4.82
N LEU A 236 -14.44 -10.97 5.92
CA LEU A 236 -15.24 -11.39 7.07
C LEU A 236 -16.73 -11.54 6.71
N ALA A 237 -17.28 -10.67 5.87
CA ALA A 237 -18.66 -10.81 5.41
C ALA A 237 -18.91 -12.13 4.65
N HIS A 238 -17.90 -12.67 3.95
CA HIS A 238 -18.02 -13.94 3.22
C HIS A 238 -17.71 -15.18 4.08
N THR A 239 -17.06 -15.00 5.23
CA THR A 239 -16.55 -16.11 6.06
C THR A 239 -17.23 -16.21 7.43
N ALA A 240 -17.89 -15.15 7.87
CA ALA A 240 -18.61 -15.10 9.14
C ALA A 240 -19.99 -15.79 9.06
N PRO A 241 -20.51 -16.28 10.20
CA PRO A 241 -21.91 -16.73 10.32
C PRO A 241 -22.91 -15.64 9.87
N GLY A 242 -24.07 -16.07 9.37
CA GLY A 242 -25.02 -15.19 8.67
C GLY A 242 -25.47 -13.94 9.44
N GLU A 243 -25.52 -13.99 10.77
CA GLU A 243 -25.89 -12.85 11.61
C GLU A 243 -24.86 -11.70 11.60
N PHE A 244 -23.57 -12.02 11.40
CA PHE A 244 -22.49 -11.03 11.37
C PHE A 244 -22.16 -10.53 9.95
N ARG A 245 -22.67 -11.21 8.92
CA ARG A 245 -22.44 -10.83 7.51
C ARG A 245 -22.93 -9.41 7.22
N ALA A 246 -24.13 -9.06 7.66
CA ALA A 246 -24.72 -7.75 7.40
C ALA A 246 -23.91 -6.61 8.07
N PHE A 247 -23.41 -6.86 9.28
CA PHE A 247 -22.54 -5.92 9.99
C PHE A 247 -21.26 -5.64 9.19
N HIS A 248 -20.56 -6.69 8.77
CA HIS A 248 -19.30 -6.55 8.03
C HIS A 248 -19.48 -5.92 6.65
N LEU A 249 -20.55 -6.24 5.92
CA LEU A 249 -20.87 -5.56 4.66
C LEU A 249 -21.10 -4.07 4.88
N ARG A 250 -21.89 -3.69 5.89
CA ARG A 250 -22.15 -2.29 6.22
C ARG A 250 -20.86 -1.54 6.57
N ALA A 251 -20.01 -2.14 7.39
CA ALA A 251 -18.72 -1.56 7.77
C ALA A 251 -17.82 -1.35 6.52
N ALA A 252 -17.66 -2.39 5.69
CA ALA A 252 -16.89 -2.31 4.46
C ALA A 252 -17.38 -1.18 3.52
N PHE A 253 -18.68 -1.14 3.22
CA PHE A 253 -19.23 -0.12 2.31
C PHE A 253 -19.16 1.29 2.89
N THR A 254 -19.28 1.44 4.21
CA THR A 254 -19.10 2.75 4.86
C THR A 254 -17.68 3.25 4.67
N LEU A 255 -16.69 2.38 4.90
CA LEU A 255 -15.28 2.72 4.69
C LEU A 255 -15.00 3.00 3.21
N PHE A 256 -15.44 2.17 2.27
CA PHE A 256 -15.26 2.45 0.84
C PHE A 256 -15.90 3.77 0.39
N ALA A 257 -17.05 4.14 0.95
CA ALA A 257 -17.65 5.44 0.67
C ALA A 257 -16.77 6.61 1.16
N GLN A 258 -16.07 6.44 2.30
CA GLN A 258 -15.10 7.43 2.81
C GLN A 258 -13.83 7.49 1.96
N LEU A 259 -13.36 6.34 1.46
CA LEU A 259 -12.17 6.23 0.60
C LEU A 259 -12.39 6.78 -0.82
N GLY A 260 -13.65 6.90 -1.24
CA GLY A 260 -14.07 7.31 -2.59
C GLY A 260 -14.65 6.15 -3.41
N ALA A 261 -15.61 6.47 -4.29
CA ALA A 261 -16.52 5.52 -4.96
C ALA A 261 -15.86 4.40 -5.82
N ASN A 262 -14.54 4.46 -6.04
CA ASN A 262 -13.80 3.59 -6.95
C ASN A 262 -12.92 2.54 -6.27
N PHE A 263 -12.85 2.50 -4.93
CA PHE A 263 -12.39 1.31 -4.21
C PHE A 263 -13.46 0.21 -4.33
N ARG A 264 -13.59 -0.40 -5.50
CA ARG A 264 -14.41 -1.60 -5.68
C ARG A 264 -13.55 -2.84 -5.52
N ALA A 265 -14.08 -3.74 -4.69
CA ALA A 265 -13.62 -5.09 -4.39
C ALA A 265 -13.29 -5.89 -5.65
#